data_AF-A0A1H0PFV8-F1
#
_entry.id   AF-A0A1H0PFV8-F1
#
_cell.length_a   1.000
_cell.length_b   1.000
_cell.length_c   1.000
_cell.angle_alpha   90.00
_cell.angle_beta   90.00
_cell.angle_gamma   90.00
#
_symmetry.space_group_name_H-M   'P 1'
#
loop_
_entity.id
_entity.type
_entity.pdbx_description
1 polymer ?
#
loop_
_entity_poly.entity_id
_entity_poly.type
_entity_poly.pdbx_seq_one_letter_code
_entity_poly.pdbx_strand_id
1 'polypeptide(L)'
;MKKFTKDEKFQAVRRYMDETISYRHLANEIGVDNSALRYWVKLYEYHGNQAFACPYTNYSSDFKLKVIQWIKDEGYSIREASALFH
;
A
#
# COMPACT_ATOMS: atom_id res chain seq x y z
N MET A 1 -7.88 16.29 4.66
CA MET A 1 -6.91 15.17 4.59
C MET A 1 -5.52 15.74 4.35
N LYS A 2 -4.55 15.45 5.23
CA LYS A 2 -3.15 15.85 5.02
C LYS A 2 -2.62 15.10 3.79
N LYS A 3 -2.03 15.81 2.83
CA LYS A 3 -1.38 15.17 1.67
C LYS A 3 0.00 14.72 2.12
N PHE A 4 0.25 13.41 2.09
CA PHE A 4 1.57 12.85 2.37
C PHE A 4 2.40 12.78 1.10
N THR A 5 3.63 13.27 1.17
CA THR A 5 4.62 13.15 0.09
C THR A 5 5.11 11.71 -0.04
N LYS A 6 5.81 11.41 -1.15
CA LYS A 6 6.42 10.07 -1.35
C LYS A 6 7.43 9.78 -0.25
N ASP A 7 8.25 10.77 0.11
CA ASP A 7 9.28 10.65 1.14
C ASP A 7 8.68 10.40 2.53
N GLU A 8 7.61 11.11 2.90
CA GLU A 8 6.92 10.88 4.18
C GLU A 8 6.38 9.45 4.27
N LYS A 9 5.85 8.90 3.18
CA LYS A 9 5.37 7.51 3.13
C LYS A 9 6.53 6.52 3.25
N PHE A 10 7.64 6.75 2.56
CA PHE A 10 8.84 5.92 2.69
C PHE A 10 9.42 5.95 4.09
N GLN A 11 9.43 7.11 4.74
CA GLN A 11 9.89 7.23 6.12
C GLN A 11 8.98 6.45 7.07
N ALA A 12 7.66 6.55 6.90
CA ALA A 12 6.69 5.80 7.71
C ALA A 12 6.89 4.28 7.57
N VAL A 13 7.07 3.78 6.35
CA VAL A 13 7.32 2.35 6.12
C VAL A 13 8.67 1.92 6.68
N ARG A 14 9.75 2.69 6.46
CA ARG A 14 11.07 2.35 7.02
C ARG A 14 11.04 2.28 8.54
N ARG A 15 10.43 3.26 9.20
CA ARG A 15 10.25 3.20 10.67
C ARG A 15 9.51 1.95 11.11
N TYR A 16 8.46 1.54 10.39
CA TYR A 16 7.76 0.29 10.70
C TYR A 16 8.64 -0.96 10.51
N MET A 17 9.52 -0.97 9.51
CA MET A 17 10.40 -2.12 9.23
C MET A 17 11.59 -2.20 10.19
N ASP A 18 12.13 -1.05 10.59
CA ASP A 18 13.35 -0.96 11.41
C ASP A 18 13.03 -0.98 12.91
N GLU A 19 11.87 -0.46 13.33
CA GLU A 19 11.45 -0.41 14.73
C GLU A 19 10.45 -1.53 15.05
N THR A 20 10.53 -2.11 16.25
CA THR A 20 9.51 -3.07 16.72
C THR A 20 8.27 -2.32 17.24
N ILE A 21 7.54 -1.66 16.32
CA ILE A 21 6.37 -0.84 16.64
C ILE A 21 5.11 -1.41 15.99
N SER A 22 3.98 -1.29 16.70
CA SER A 22 2.69 -1.69 16.12
C SER A 22 2.20 -0.66 15.10
N TYR A 23 1.46 -1.12 14.08
CA TYR A 23 0.78 -0.23 13.13
C TYR A 23 -0.07 0.84 13.81
N ARG A 24 -0.73 0.52 14.93
CA ARG A 24 -1.62 1.46 15.63
C ARG A 24 -0.82 2.58 16.28
N HIS A 25 0.31 2.25 16.87
CA HIS A 25 1.17 3.23 17.52
C HIS A 25 1.76 4.20 16.48
N LEU A 26 2.38 3.67 15.43
CA LEU A 26 2.97 4.48 14.37
C LEU A 26 1.94 5.33 13.62
N ALA A 27 0.77 4.76 13.33
CA ALA A 27 -0.32 5.48 12.68
C ALA A 27 -0.79 6.69 13.52
N ASN A 28 -0.93 6.52 14.83
CA ASN A 28 -1.29 7.62 15.74
C ASN A 28 -0.19 8.69 15.82
N GLU A 29 1.08 8.29 15.84
CA GLU A 29 2.21 9.22 15.91
C GLU A 29 2.32 10.11 14.66
N ILE A 30 2.16 9.51 13.47
CA ILE A 30 2.23 10.23 12.19
C ILE A 30 0.90 10.94 11.86
N GLY A 31 -0.20 10.57 12.53
CA GLY A 31 -1.54 11.10 12.27
C GLY A 31 -2.15 10.51 10.99
N VAL A 32 -1.93 9.22 10.74
CA VAL A 32 -2.43 8.45 9.58
C VAL A 32 -3.42 7.40 10.06
N ASP A 33 -4.36 7.01 9.20
CA ASP A 33 -5.24 5.87 9.50
C ASP A 33 -4.45 4.55 9.52
N ASN A 34 -4.76 3.66 10.46
CA ASN A 34 -4.10 2.36 10.58
C ASN A 34 -4.14 1.54 9.28
N SER A 35 -5.26 1.61 8.55
CA SER A 35 -5.41 0.94 7.26
C SER A 35 -4.51 1.51 6.18
N ALA A 36 -4.34 2.83 6.16
CA ALA A 36 -3.51 3.51 5.17
C ALA A 36 -2.03 3.14 5.39
N LEU A 37 -1.58 3.11 6.64
CA LEU A 37 -0.23 2.66 6.97
C LEU A 37 -0.01 1.19 6.60
N ARG A 38 -0.97 0.29 6.92
CA ARG A 38 -0.89 -1.12 6.51
C ARG A 38 -0.80 -1.27 4.99
N TYR A 39 -1.57 -0.47 4.25
CA TYR A 39 -1.51 -0.45 2.79
C TYR A 39 -0.14 0.02 2.27
N TRP A 40 0.45 1.07 2.85
CA TRP A 40 1.78 1.55 2.46
C TRP A 40 2.87 0.50 2.69
N VAL A 41 2.80 -0.21 3.82
CA VAL A 41 3.73 -1.30 4.12
C VAL A 41 3.59 -2.43 3.10
N LYS A 42 2.35 -2.90 2.82
CA LYS A 42 2.10 -3.93 1.80
C LYS A 42 2.60 -3.51 0.42
N LEU A 43 2.40 -2.25 0.07
CA LEU A 43 2.83 -1.71 -1.21
C LEU A 43 4.36 -1.71 -1.34
N TYR A 44 5.06 -1.39 -0.26
CA TYR A 44 6.52 -1.50 -0.18
C TYR A 44 7.00 -2.96 -0.19
N GLU A 45 6.30 -3.89 0.46
CA GLU A 45 6.63 -5.31 0.42
C GLU A 45 6.59 -5.87 -1.02
N TYR A 46 5.64 -5.44 -1.85
CA TYR A 46 5.52 -5.91 -3.23
C TYR A 46 6.43 -5.17 -4.23
N HIS A 47 6.58 -3.85 -4.10
CA HIS A 47 7.23 -3.02 -5.14
C HIS A 47 8.52 -2.34 -4.67
N GLY A 48 8.88 -2.47 -3.40
CA GLY A 48 10.07 -1.84 -2.80
C GLY A 48 10.12 -0.33 -3.06
N ASN A 49 11.23 0.13 -3.63
CA ASN A 49 11.46 1.55 -3.91
C ASN A 49 10.54 2.15 -4.99
N GLN A 50 9.79 1.32 -5.72
CA GLN A 50 8.81 1.80 -6.71
C GLN A 50 7.40 1.98 -6.13
N ALA A 51 7.18 1.57 -4.87
CA ALA A 51 5.88 1.58 -4.21
C ALA A 51 5.14 2.93 -4.22
N PHE A 52 5.86 4.06 -4.19
CA PHE A 52 5.23 5.39 -4.22
C PHE A 52 5.55 6.16 -5.51
N ALA A 53 6.12 5.51 -6.52
CA ALA A 53 6.58 6.17 -7.73
C ALA A 53 5.44 6.48 -8.71
N CYS A 54 4.37 5.68 -8.75
CA CYS A 54 3.36 5.67 -9.81
C CYS A 54 2.28 6.77 -9.66
N PRO A 55 2.22 7.77 -10.56
CA PRO A 55 1.20 8.82 -10.50
C PRO A 55 -0.14 8.40 -11.13
N TYR A 56 -0.13 7.56 -12.18
CA TYR A 56 -1.34 7.05 -12.83
C TYR A 56 -0.99 5.91 -13.80
N THR A 57 -1.64 4.76 -13.68
CA THR A 57 -1.50 3.59 -14.58
C THR A 57 -2.80 3.35 -15.35
N ASN A 58 -2.71 3.20 -16.67
CA ASN A 58 -3.87 2.87 -17.50
C ASN A 58 -3.95 1.36 -17.71
N TYR A 59 -4.86 0.70 -17.00
CA TYR A 59 -5.10 -0.73 -17.12
C TYR A 59 -6.13 -1.05 -18.21
N SER A 60 -5.84 -2.03 -19.06
CA SER A 60 -6.78 -2.54 -20.06
C SER A 60 -8.00 -3.20 -19.40
N SER A 61 -9.11 -3.31 -20.13
CA SER A 61 -10.31 -4.02 -19.68
C SER A 61 -10.01 -5.46 -19.27
N ASP A 62 -9.20 -6.14 -20.07
CA ASP A 62 -8.85 -7.55 -19.86
C ASP A 62 -8.01 -7.73 -18.60
N PHE A 63 -7.08 -6.80 -18.34
CA PHE A 63 -6.30 -6.80 -17.11
C PHE A 63 -7.20 -6.61 -15.88
N LYS A 64 -8.14 -5.66 -15.94
CA LYS A 64 -9.08 -5.42 -14.84
C LYS A 64 -9.94 -6.65 -14.56
N LEU A 65 -10.44 -7.32 -15.60
CA LEU A 65 -11.20 -8.57 -15.46
C LEU A 65 -10.34 -9.67 -14.82
N LYS A 66 -9.08 -9.81 -15.23
CA LYS A 66 -8.15 -10.77 -14.63
C LYS A 66 -7.93 -10.51 -13.13
N VAL A 67 -7.78 -9.25 -12.72
CA VAL A 67 -7.63 -8.88 -11.30
C VAL A 67 -8.89 -9.22 -10.50
N ILE A 68 -10.08 -8.95 -11.05
CA ILE A 68 -11.35 -9.30 -10.39
C ILE A 68 -11.48 -10.81 -10.21
N GLN A 69 -11.11 -11.59 -11.23
CA GLN A 69 -11.15 -13.05 -11.17
C GLN A 69 -10.17 -13.58 -10.12
N TRP A 70 -8.94 -13.06 -10.11
CA TRP A 70 -7.93 -13.40 -9.10
C TRP A 70 -8.44 -13.14 -7.68
N ILE A 71 -9.03 -11.97 -7.41
CA ILE A 71 -9.60 -11.63 -6.10
C ILE A 71 -10.62 -12.69 -5.63
N LYS A 72 -11.45 -13.19 -6.56
CA LYS A 72 -12.45 -14.22 -6.24
C LYS A 72 -11.83 -15.59 -5.97
N ASP A 73 -10.85 -15.99 -6.78
CA ASP A 73 -10.28 -17.34 -6.73
C ASP A 73 -9.32 -17.51 -5.54
N GLU A 74 -8.51 -16.50 -5.27
CA GLU A 74 -7.46 -16.55 -4.26
C GLU A 74 -7.88 -15.92 -2.92
N GLY A 75 -9.06 -15.30 -2.86
CA GLY A 75 -9.61 -14.72 -1.62
C GLY A 75 -8.93 -13.44 -1.13
N TYR A 76 -8.13 -12.77 -1.97
CA TYR A 76 -7.49 -11.50 -1.62
C TYR A 76 -8.51 -10.39 -1.40
N SER A 77 -8.24 -9.50 -0.44
CA SER A 77 -9.02 -8.28 -0.33
C SER A 77 -8.70 -7.31 -1.48
N ILE A 78 -9.63 -6.39 -1.76
CA ILE A 78 -9.45 -5.33 -2.77
C ILE A 78 -8.17 -4.52 -2.49
N ARG A 79 -7.83 -4.28 -1.22
CA ARG A 79 -6.64 -3.51 -0.84
C ARG A 79 -5.34 -4.28 -1.08
N GLU A 80 -5.35 -5.59 -0.85
CA GLU A 80 -4.16 -6.41 -1.12
C GLU A 80 -3.94 -6.57 -2.63
N ALA A 81 -5.00 -6.81 -3.39
CA ALA A 81 -4.92 -6.84 -4.85
C ALA A 81 -4.47 -5.48 -5.42
N SER A 82 -4.99 -4.37 -4.87
CA SER A 82 -4.54 -3.02 -5.23
C SER A 82 -3.08 -2.75 -4.88
N ALA A 83 -2.56 -3.36 -3.80
CA ALA A 83 -1.15 -3.24 -3.45
C ALA A 83 -0.27 -4.11 -4.36
N LEU A 84 -0.77 -5.28 -4.78
CA LEU A 84 -0.05 -6.19 -5.67
C LEU A 84 0.03 -5.66 -7.11
N PHE A 85 -1.10 -5.22 -7.67
CA PHE A 85 -1.22 -4.70 -9.04
C PHE A 85 -1.10 -3.17 -9.10
N HIS A 86 -0.15 -2.60 -8.34
CA HIS A 86 0.00 -1.15 -8.17
C HIS A 86 0.38 -0.43 -9.47
#